data_AF-A0AA47GBC4-F1
#
_entry.id   AF-A0AA47GBC4-F1
#
_cell.length_a   1.000
_cell.length_b   1.000
_cell.length_c   1.000
_cell.angle_alpha   90.00
_cell.angle_beta   90.00
_cell.angle_gamma   90.00
#
_symmetry.space_group_name_H-M   'P 1'
#
loop_
_entity.id
_entity.type
_entity.pdbx_description
1 polymer ?
#
loop_
_entity_poly.entity_id
_entity_poly.type
_entity_poly.pdbx_seq_one_letter_code
_entity_poly.pdbx_strand_id
1 'polypeptide(L)'
;MTDNQPIYVTDSSRAKALAEYEKYVSMTPAEQVLYNQKRSKLYIDDDGNVDVDTMKELAEVKELARQDYYSKQSAIRQAELEAERVESQKFMQSYDDYVVRKNEEKAEQEIAKAKAEADEHIERTVRHANNLKTEDEQERDNALKDMLKGLLG
;
A
#
# COMPACT_ATOMS: atom_id res chain seq x y z
N MET A 1 11.07 13.46 22.04
CA MET A 1 11.90 13.71 20.84
C MET A 1 12.59 15.03 21.07
N THR A 2 13.91 15.08 20.97
CA THR A 2 14.65 16.35 21.11
C THR A 2 14.29 17.26 19.94
N ASP A 3 13.74 18.44 20.24
CA ASP A 3 13.40 19.53 19.30
C ASP A 3 14.65 20.16 18.64
N ASN A 4 15.50 19.33 18.03
CA ASN A 4 16.59 19.82 17.20
C ASN A 4 16.07 20.00 15.78
N GLN A 5 15.42 21.15 15.55
CA GLN A 5 15.09 21.59 14.21
C GLN A 5 16.36 21.59 13.34
N PRO A 6 16.26 21.22 12.04
CA PRO A 6 17.42 21.25 11.15
C PRO A 6 18.08 22.64 11.15
N ILE A 7 19.42 22.69 11.05
CA ILE A 7 20.18 23.95 11.19
C ILE A 7 19.74 25.00 10.15
N TYR A 8 19.34 24.57 8.95
CA TYR A 8 18.80 25.48 7.91
C TYR A 8 17.43 26.08 8.23
N VAL A 9 16.74 25.63 9.27
CA VAL A 9 15.51 26.25 9.80
C VAL A 9 15.83 27.38 10.77
N THR A 10 16.90 27.22 11.55
CA THR A 10 17.30 28.16 12.61
C THR A 10 18.34 29.18 12.17
N ASP A 11 19.15 28.87 11.15
CA ASP A 11 20.21 29.73 10.62
C ASP A 11 19.82 30.28 9.23
N SER A 12 19.66 31.61 9.16
CA SER A 12 19.27 32.31 7.94
C SER A 12 20.31 32.21 6.80
N SER A 13 21.60 32.06 7.11
CA SER A 13 22.65 31.92 6.11
C SER A 13 22.57 30.54 5.45
N ARG A 14 22.35 29.50 6.26
CA ARG A 14 22.10 28.12 5.82
C ARG A 14 20.81 28.01 5.03
N ALA A 15 19.74 28.67 5.47
CA ALA A 15 18.47 28.73 4.74
C ALA A 15 18.65 29.31 3.33
N LYS A 16 19.39 30.41 3.20
CA LYS A 16 19.69 31.04 1.89
C LYS A 16 20.54 30.13 1.01
N ALA A 17 21.58 29.51 1.55
CA ALA A 17 22.45 28.60 0.81
C ALA A 17 21.69 27.36 0.32
N LEU A 18 20.81 26.79 1.17
CA LEU A 18 19.92 25.70 0.80
C LEU A 18 18.96 26.11 -0.32
N ALA A 19 18.29 27.26 -0.21
CA ALA A 19 17.37 27.73 -1.23
C ALA A 19 18.06 27.99 -2.58
N GLU A 20 19.30 28.51 -2.56
CA GLU A 20 20.10 28.67 -3.77
C GLU A 20 20.47 27.31 -4.39
N TYR A 21 20.82 26.33 -3.56
CA TYR A 21 21.12 24.98 -4.01
C TYR A 21 19.89 24.25 -4.55
N GLU A 22 18.74 24.38 -3.91
CA GLU A 22 17.46 23.85 -4.40
C GLU A 22 17.12 24.43 -5.78
N LYS A 23 17.30 25.73 -5.96
CA LYS A 23 17.16 26.37 -7.27
C LYS A 23 18.14 25.77 -8.28
N TYR A 24 19.41 25.61 -7.92
CA TYR A 24 20.43 25.00 -8.79
C TYR A 24 20.07 23.57 -9.21
N VAL A 25 19.59 22.73 -8.29
CA VAL A 25 19.18 21.35 -8.60
C VAL A 25 17.96 21.31 -9.51
N SER A 26 17.06 22.29 -9.42
CA SER A 26 15.88 22.40 -10.29
C SER A 26 16.18 22.90 -11.71
N MET A 27 17.39 23.44 -11.95
CA MET A 27 17.81 23.93 -13.26
C MET A 27 18.10 22.79 -14.24
N THR A 28 17.82 23.04 -15.52
CA THR A 28 18.30 22.21 -16.63
C THR A 28 19.83 22.24 -16.72
N PRO A 29 20.47 21.24 -17.39
CA PRO A 29 21.92 21.25 -17.57
C PRO A 29 22.47 22.53 -18.22
N ALA A 30 21.76 23.09 -19.20
CA ALA A 30 22.17 24.34 -19.87
C ALA A 30 22.13 25.54 -18.91
N GLU A 31 21.09 25.64 -18.07
CA GLU A 31 20.97 26.68 -17.05
C GLU A 31 22.04 26.54 -15.97
N GLN A 32 22.39 25.31 -15.57
CA GLN A 32 23.48 25.06 -14.63
C GLN A 32 24.83 25.52 -15.18
N VAL A 33 25.10 25.29 -16.46
CA VAL A 33 26.33 25.80 -17.11
C VAL A 33 26.39 27.32 -17.05
N LEU A 34 25.30 28.00 -17.43
CA LEU A 34 25.23 29.47 -17.38
C LEU A 34 25.34 30.00 -15.96
N TYR A 35 24.71 29.34 -15.00
CA TYR A 35 24.79 29.68 -13.59
C TYR A 35 26.23 29.56 -13.06
N ASN A 36 26.91 28.45 -13.38
CA ASN A 36 28.30 28.22 -12.99
C ASN A 36 29.27 29.23 -13.63
N GLN A 37 29.05 29.59 -14.90
CA GLN A 37 29.83 30.65 -15.59
C GLN A 37 29.64 32.04 -14.95
N LYS A 38 28.43 32.35 -14.47
CA LYS A 38 28.18 33.60 -13.75
C LYS A 38 28.87 33.59 -12.38
N ARG A 39 28.80 32.47 -11.65
CA ARG A 39 29.46 32.32 -10.34
C ARG A 39 30.98 32.29 -10.42
N SER A 40 31.58 31.78 -11.49
CA SER A 40 33.05 31.75 -11.61
C SER A 40 33.70 33.13 -11.61
N LYS A 41 32.94 34.19 -11.90
CA LYS A 41 33.39 35.59 -11.79
C LYS A 41 33.59 36.06 -10.36
N LEU A 42 33.00 35.37 -9.38
CA LEU A 42 33.19 35.65 -7.95
C LEU A 42 34.54 35.16 -7.42
N TYR A 43 35.28 34.40 -8.23
CA TYR A 43 36.58 33.85 -7.86
C TYR A 43 37.73 34.70 -8.41
N ILE A 44 37.43 35.91 -8.89
CA ILE A 44 38.42 36.84 -9.46
C ILE A 44 38.40 38.09 -8.58
N ASP A 45 39.57 38.47 -8.06
CA ASP A 45 39.75 39.68 -7.27
C ASP A 45 39.78 40.96 -8.14
N ASP A 46 39.84 42.13 -7.51
CA ASP A 46 39.84 43.43 -8.19
C ASP A 46 41.07 43.64 -9.10
N ASP A 47 42.16 42.90 -8.85
CA ASP A 47 43.39 42.91 -9.63
C ASP A 47 43.39 41.86 -10.76
N GLY A 48 42.32 41.07 -10.88
CA GLY A 48 42.14 40.04 -11.91
C GLY A 48 42.80 38.69 -11.59
N ASN A 49 43.29 38.49 -10.36
CA ASN A 49 43.83 37.22 -9.91
C ASN A 49 42.74 36.31 -9.34
N VAL A 50 43.05 35.01 -9.22
CA VAL A 50 42.13 34.05 -8.61
C VAL A 50 42.11 34.24 -7.10
N ASP A 51 40.93 34.57 -6.55
CA ASP A 51 40.68 34.63 -5.12
C ASP A 51 40.39 33.22 -4.57
N VAL A 52 41.46 32.57 -4.11
CA VAL A 52 41.42 31.19 -3.60
C VAL A 52 40.66 31.09 -2.27
N ASP A 53 40.72 32.14 -1.44
CA ASP A 53 40.05 32.14 -0.13
C ASP A 53 38.53 32.23 -0.33
N THR A 54 38.07 33.15 -1.18
CA THR A 54 36.66 33.23 -1.57
C THR A 54 36.18 31.95 -2.27
N MET A 55 37.02 31.32 -3.11
CA MET A 55 36.72 30.01 -3.69
C MET A 55 36.46 28.95 -2.62
N LYS A 56 37.31 28.88 -1.60
CA LYS A 56 37.22 27.88 -0.53
C LYS A 56 35.97 28.09 0.32
N GLU A 57 35.71 29.32 0.75
CA GLU A 57 34.51 29.65 1.54
C GLU A 57 33.22 29.31 0.79
N LEU A 58 33.13 29.69 -0.48
CA LEU A 58 31.95 29.40 -1.31
C LEU A 58 31.78 27.90 -1.58
N ALA A 59 32.88 27.15 -1.67
CA ALA A 59 32.83 25.69 -1.80
C ALA A 59 32.29 25.03 -0.52
N GLU A 60 32.75 25.48 0.65
CA GLU A 60 32.26 24.98 1.95
C GLU A 60 30.76 25.27 2.13
N VAL A 61 30.31 26.50 1.82
CA VAL A 61 28.88 26.86 1.87
C VAL A 61 28.04 25.98 0.94
N LYS A 62 28.54 25.70 -0.27
CA LYS A 62 27.84 24.84 -1.24
C LYS A 62 27.76 23.39 -0.75
N GLU A 63 28.82 22.87 -0.17
CA GLU A 63 28.85 21.51 0.38
C GLU A 63 27.86 21.36 1.53
N LEU A 64 27.82 22.34 2.42
CA LEU A 64 26.88 22.41 3.52
C LEU A 64 25.43 22.47 3.04
N ALA A 65 25.13 23.28 2.03
CA ALA A 65 23.81 23.34 1.41
C ALA A 65 23.40 22.01 0.74
N ARG A 66 24.36 21.32 0.11
CA ARG A 66 24.15 19.99 -0.46
C ARG A 66 23.78 18.96 0.61
N GLN A 67 24.48 18.96 1.73
CA GLN A 67 24.18 18.07 2.86
C GLN A 67 22.78 18.35 3.44
N ASP A 68 22.42 19.62 3.62
CA ASP A 68 21.09 20.04 4.06
C ASP A 68 20.00 19.56 3.10
N TYR A 69 20.23 19.70 1.80
CA TYR A 69 19.30 19.24 0.77
C TYR A 69 19.05 17.74 0.87
N TYR A 70 20.10 16.92 0.94
CA TYR A 70 19.95 15.47 1.06
C TYR A 70 19.28 15.06 2.37
N SER A 71 19.61 15.74 3.47
CA SER A 71 18.95 15.51 4.76
C SER A 71 17.45 15.80 4.67
N LYS A 72 17.06 16.95 4.08
CA LYS A 72 15.67 17.33 3.86
C LYS A 72 14.94 16.32 2.98
N GLN A 73 15.53 15.91 1.86
CA GLN A 73 14.92 14.93 0.95
C GLN A 73 14.77 13.55 1.61
N SER A 74 15.76 13.13 2.41
CA SER A 74 15.68 11.88 3.16
C SER A 74 14.56 11.92 4.19
N ALA A 75 14.39 13.02 4.91
CA ALA A 75 13.30 13.19 5.88
C ALA A 75 11.92 13.15 5.21
N ILE A 76 11.76 13.82 4.05
CA ILE A 76 10.54 13.76 3.25
C ILE A 76 10.26 12.31 2.83
N ARG A 77 11.25 11.60 2.30
CA ARG A 77 11.09 10.22 1.85
C ARG A 77 10.75 9.27 2.99
N GLN A 78 11.33 9.46 4.18
CA GLN A 78 10.98 8.67 5.36
C GLN A 78 9.52 8.87 5.77
N ALA A 79 9.02 10.11 5.74
CA ALA A 79 7.62 10.41 6.02
C ALA A 79 6.67 9.77 4.98
N GLU A 80 7.03 9.81 3.70
CA GLU A 80 6.28 9.11 2.63
C GLU A 80 6.23 7.60 2.87
N LEU A 81 7.38 6.98 3.18
CA LEU A 81 7.46 5.55 3.45
C LEU A 81 6.65 5.14 4.69
N GLU A 82 6.58 5.99 5.70
CA GLU A 82 5.73 5.76 6.87
C GLU A 82 4.25 5.84 6.51
N ALA A 83 3.85 6.81 5.68
CA ALA A 83 2.48 6.90 5.17
C ALA A 83 2.10 5.68 4.31
N GLU A 84 2.97 5.26 3.39
CA GLU A 84 2.81 4.05 2.56
C GLU A 84 2.67 2.79 3.44
N ARG A 85 3.45 2.68 4.52
CA ARG A 85 3.35 1.56 5.48
C ARG A 85 2.00 1.54 6.19
N VAL A 86 1.51 2.68 6.65
CA VAL A 86 0.21 2.78 7.33
C VAL A 86 -0.92 2.40 6.38
N GLU A 87 -0.87 2.84 5.12
CA GLU A 87 -1.86 2.46 4.11
C GLU A 87 -1.82 0.95 3.81
N SER A 88 -0.62 0.40 3.64
CA SER A 88 -0.42 -1.04 3.41
C SER A 88 -0.94 -1.88 4.58
N GLN A 89 -0.69 -1.45 5.82
CA GLN A 89 -1.21 -2.14 7.00
C GLN A 89 -2.74 -2.16 7.04
N LYS A 90 -3.40 -1.04 6.72
CA LYS A 90 -4.87 -0.98 6.64
C LYS A 90 -5.42 -1.90 5.56
N PHE A 91 -4.78 -1.94 4.40
CA PHE A 91 -5.16 -2.85 3.31
C PHE A 91 -5.06 -4.31 3.76
N MET A 92 -3.93 -4.71 4.36
CA MET A 92 -3.72 -6.06 4.86
C MET A 92 -4.77 -6.46 5.90
N GLN A 93 -5.08 -5.57 6.86
CA GLN A 93 -6.15 -5.81 7.84
C GLN A 93 -7.50 -6.03 7.17
N SER A 94 -7.86 -5.19 6.19
CA SER A 94 -9.13 -5.37 5.46
C SER A 94 -9.21 -6.69 4.68
N TYR A 95 -8.06 -7.17 4.18
CA TYR A 95 -7.97 -8.45 3.50
C TYR A 95 -8.09 -9.63 4.47
N ASP A 96 -7.43 -9.56 5.63
CA ASP A 96 -7.53 -10.57 6.68
C ASP A 96 -8.99 -10.69 7.17
N ASP A 97 -9.65 -9.57 7.43
CA ASP A 97 -11.07 -9.52 7.80
C ASP A 97 -11.97 -10.15 6.71
N TYR A 98 -11.68 -9.87 5.43
CA TYR A 98 -12.40 -10.47 4.31
C TYR A 98 -12.24 -12.00 4.29
N VAL A 99 -11.03 -12.51 4.52
CA VAL A 99 -10.75 -13.95 4.54
C VAL A 99 -11.48 -14.62 5.70
N VAL A 100 -11.44 -14.04 6.90
CA VAL A 100 -12.16 -14.55 8.08
C VAL A 100 -13.65 -14.65 7.78
N ARG A 101 -14.26 -13.56 7.29
CA ARG A 101 -15.69 -13.53 6.93
C ARG A 101 -16.04 -14.58 5.86
N LYS A 102 -15.17 -14.78 4.86
CA LYS A 102 -15.39 -15.82 3.84
C LYS A 102 -15.30 -17.23 4.39
N ASN A 103 -14.43 -17.48 5.35
CA ASN A 103 -14.35 -18.77 6.02
C ASN A 103 -15.58 -19.01 6.92
N GLU A 104 -16.06 -17.99 7.61
CA GLU A 104 -17.32 -18.06 8.39
C GLU A 104 -18.52 -18.36 7.48
N GLU A 105 -18.69 -17.61 6.38
CA GLU A 105 -19.75 -17.85 5.38
C GLU A 105 -19.71 -19.30 4.86
N LYS A 106 -18.52 -19.84 4.60
CA LYS A 106 -18.35 -21.22 4.13
C LYS A 106 -18.69 -22.23 5.22
N ALA A 107 -18.26 -22.00 6.46
CA ALA A 107 -18.57 -22.87 7.58
C ALA A 107 -20.07 -22.92 7.86
N GLU A 108 -20.77 -21.78 7.79
CA GLU A 108 -22.23 -21.72 7.93
C GLU A 108 -22.94 -22.51 6.84
N GLN A 109 -22.50 -22.42 5.59
CA GLN A 109 -23.04 -23.20 4.48
C GLN A 109 -22.84 -24.71 4.68
N GLU A 110 -21.64 -25.12 5.11
CA GLU A 110 -21.35 -26.53 5.40
C GLU A 110 -22.19 -27.07 6.57
N ILE A 111 -22.37 -26.29 7.64
CA ILE A 111 -23.24 -26.64 8.77
C ILE A 111 -24.70 -26.75 8.32
N ALA A 112 -25.19 -25.80 7.51
CA ALA A 112 -26.56 -25.83 7.00
C ALA A 112 -26.81 -27.06 6.13
N LYS A 113 -25.86 -27.39 5.25
CA LYS A 113 -25.92 -28.59 4.41
C LYS A 113 -25.92 -29.87 5.26
N ALA A 114 -25.01 -29.97 6.24
CA ALA A 114 -24.93 -31.14 7.12
C ALA A 114 -26.21 -31.31 7.97
N LYS A 115 -26.83 -30.22 8.42
CA LYS A 115 -28.12 -30.27 9.12
C LYS A 115 -29.23 -30.79 8.21
N ALA A 116 -29.34 -30.26 6.98
CA ALA A 116 -30.34 -30.72 6.03
C ALA A 116 -30.20 -32.22 5.70
N GLU A 117 -28.97 -32.68 5.45
CA GLU A 117 -28.69 -34.10 5.21
C GLU A 117 -29.01 -34.98 6.43
N ALA A 118 -28.70 -34.49 7.65
CA ALA A 118 -29.02 -35.20 8.87
C ALA A 118 -30.53 -35.28 9.12
N ASP A 119 -31.26 -34.18 8.92
CA ASP A 119 -32.71 -34.12 9.07
C ASP A 119 -33.41 -35.07 8.08
N GLU A 120 -32.98 -35.09 6.81
CA GLU A 120 -33.48 -36.02 5.79
C GLU A 120 -33.21 -37.49 6.18
N HIS A 121 -32.00 -37.78 6.68
CA HIS A 121 -31.65 -39.12 7.13
C HIS A 121 -32.48 -39.54 8.36
N ILE A 122 -32.70 -38.65 9.32
CA ILE A 122 -33.54 -38.88 10.49
C ILE A 122 -34.98 -39.15 10.06
N GLU A 123 -35.55 -38.32 9.19
CA GLU A 123 -36.92 -38.50 8.68
C GLU A 123 -37.07 -39.86 8.00
N ARG A 124 -36.16 -40.19 7.06
CA ARG A 124 -36.15 -41.49 6.37
C ARG A 124 -36.13 -42.65 7.36
N THR A 125 -35.24 -42.57 8.37
CA THR A 125 -35.09 -43.63 9.38
C THR A 125 -36.35 -43.79 10.22
N VAL A 126 -36.95 -42.69 10.70
CA VAL A 126 -38.16 -42.70 11.50
C VAL A 126 -39.35 -43.22 10.69
N ARG A 127 -39.51 -42.81 9.43
CA ARG A 127 -40.58 -43.30 8.55
C ARG A 127 -40.44 -44.81 8.29
N HIS A 128 -39.24 -45.27 7.91
CA HIS A 128 -38.96 -46.70 7.71
C HIS A 128 -39.22 -47.52 8.97
N ALA A 129 -38.83 -47.04 10.15
CA ALA A 129 -39.13 -47.71 11.43
C ALA A 129 -40.63 -47.83 11.71
N ASN A 130 -41.45 -46.94 11.15
CA ASN A 130 -42.92 -46.96 11.25
C ASN A 130 -43.61 -47.58 10.02
N ASN A 131 -42.87 -48.25 9.14
CA ASN A 131 -43.36 -48.82 7.87
C ASN A 131 -44.03 -47.79 6.93
N LEU A 132 -43.66 -46.52 7.05
CA LEU A 132 -44.10 -45.45 6.17
C LEU A 132 -43.04 -45.22 5.09
N LYS A 133 -43.49 -44.96 3.86
CA LYS A 133 -42.61 -44.59 2.75
C LYS A 133 -42.19 -43.12 2.86
N THR A 134 -41.00 -42.82 2.37
CA THR A 134 -40.56 -41.45 2.09
C THR A 134 -41.34 -40.86 0.91
N GLU A 135 -41.35 -39.52 0.78
CA GLU A 135 -41.99 -38.85 -0.36
C GLU A 135 -41.36 -39.27 -1.69
N ASP A 136 -40.02 -39.36 -1.76
CA ASP A 136 -39.28 -39.86 -2.93
C ASP A 136 -39.68 -41.29 -3.32
N GLU A 137 -39.85 -42.17 -2.33
CA GLU A 137 -40.30 -43.55 -2.58
C GLU A 137 -41.75 -43.58 -3.06
N GLN A 138 -42.61 -42.68 -2.57
CA GLN A 138 -43.98 -42.55 -3.06
C GLN A 138 -44.03 -42.02 -4.49
N GLU A 139 -43.24 -41.01 -4.83
CA GLU A 139 -43.16 -40.49 -6.20
C GLU A 139 -42.62 -41.53 -7.18
N ARG A 140 -41.57 -42.26 -6.82
CA ARG A 140 -41.04 -43.36 -7.65
C ARG A 140 -42.06 -44.46 -7.87
N ASP A 141 -42.76 -44.89 -6.82
CA ASP A 141 -43.81 -45.90 -6.94
C ASP A 141 -44.96 -45.43 -7.83
N ASN A 142 -45.33 -44.16 -7.76
CA ASN A 142 -46.37 -43.58 -8.61
C ASN A 142 -45.91 -43.52 -10.07
N ALA A 143 -44.69 -43.08 -10.34
CA ALA A 143 -44.12 -43.07 -11.68
C ALA A 143 -44.02 -44.47 -12.30
N LEU A 144 -43.59 -45.47 -11.51
CA LEU A 144 -43.54 -46.87 -11.95
C LEU A 144 -44.93 -47.45 -12.22
N LYS A 145 -45.92 -47.12 -11.38
CA LYS A 145 -47.32 -47.52 -11.62
C LYS A 145 -47.88 -46.91 -12.90
N ASP A 146 -47.56 -45.65 -13.18
CA ASP A 146 -48.02 -44.99 -14.39
C ASP A 146 -47.38 -45.57 -15.65
N MET A 147 -46.07 -45.90 -15.60
CA MET A 147 -45.39 -46.62 -16.69
C MET A 147 -45.98 -48.01 -16.94
N LEU A 148 -46.27 -48.78 -15.88
CA LEU A 148 -46.87 -50.11 -15.99
C LEU A 148 -48.29 -50.06 -16.57
N LYS A 149 -49.09 -49.06 -16.19
CA LYS A 149 -50.41 -48.83 -16.80
C LYS A 149 -50.30 -48.50 -18.29
N GLY A 150 -49.29 -47.73 -18.69
CA GLY A 150 -49.03 -47.41 -20.09
C GLY A 150 -48.52 -48.58 -20.95
N LEU A 151 -47.98 -49.64 -20.32
CA LEU A 151 -47.51 -50.86 -21.01
C LEU A 151 -48.55 -51.98 -21.10
N LEU A 152 -49.55 -51.97 -20.21
CA LEU A 152 -50.62 -52.99 -20.13
C LEU A 152 -51.96 -52.51 -20.72
N GLY A 153 -52.02 -51.29 -21.26
CA GLY A 153 -53.15 -50.74 -22.03
C GLY A 153 -52.81 -50.65 -23.51
#